data_AF-A0A2S0N5F8-F1
#
_entry.id   AF-A0A2S0N5F8-F1
#
_cell.length_a   1.000
_cell.length_b   1.000
_cell.length_c   1.000
_cell.angle_alpha   90.00
_cell.angle_beta   90.00
_cell.angle_gamma   90.00
#
_symmetry.space_group_name_H-M   'P 1'
#
loop_
_entity.id
_entity.type
_entity.pdbx_description
1 polymer ?
#
loop_
_entity_poly.entity_id
_entity_poly.type
_entity_poly.pdbx_seq_one_letter_code
_entity_poly.pdbx_strand_id
1 'polypeptide(L)'
;MDMNASIAMLIKPHVDMALAHQFRLELVHPHTQQRMTPVQREEFLTHAFAEIANGMGVDRFLQTPAERLDQFAVMSVMKNHDTAGLLRSLVNSFMIAYACPETSDRAFAALVQIEGLRAEVADSKGQGQMTNKPDLQKAARELEAHLSASAGPNHTPQSPLFKVLIGADRVYVKSGYPLKDVPKVFMGFPVEPVVGQPM
;
A
#
# COMPACT_ATOMS: atom_id res chain seq x y z
N MET A 1 21.42 -2.40 -29.19
CA MET A 1 19.97 -2.21 -28.98
C MET A 1 19.81 -1.03 -28.05
N ASP A 2 18.96 -0.09 -28.42
CA ASP A 2 18.67 1.08 -27.58
C ASP A 2 17.92 0.63 -26.32
N MET A 3 18.48 0.91 -25.14
CA MET A 3 17.93 0.49 -23.86
C MET A 3 16.52 1.07 -23.64
N ASN A 4 16.26 2.27 -24.17
CA ASN A 4 14.95 2.89 -24.11
C ASN A 4 13.91 2.18 -24.99
N ALA A 5 14.31 1.73 -26.18
CA ALA A 5 13.44 0.92 -27.04
C ALA A 5 13.12 -0.44 -26.40
N SER A 6 14.08 -1.03 -25.68
CA SER A 6 13.87 -2.27 -24.93
C SER A 6 12.88 -2.12 -23.79
N ILE A 7 12.92 -1.01 -23.04
CA ILE A 7 11.99 -0.76 -21.93
C ILE A 7 10.58 -0.51 -22.45
N ALA A 8 10.43 0.29 -23.51
CA ALA A 8 9.13 0.56 -24.12
C ALA A 8 8.40 -0.73 -24.54
N MET A 9 9.12 -1.70 -25.11
CA MET A 9 8.57 -3.01 -25.45
C MET A 9 8.12 -3.81 -24.22
N LEU A 10 8.87 -3.73 -23.11
CA LEU A 10 8.58 -4.49 -21.88
C LEU A 10 7.40 -3.91 -21.08
N ILE A 11 7.20 -2.59 -21.13
CA ILE A 11 6.10 -1.94 -20.41
C ILE A 11 4.76 -1.97 -21.17
N LYS A 12 4.79 -2.11 -22.51
CA LYS A 12 3.58 -2.04 -23.35
C LYS A 12 2.43 -2.96 -22.89
N PRO A 13 2.66 -4.22 -22.48
CA PRO A 13 1.58 -5.06 -21.97
C PRO A 13 0.90 -4.48 -20.71
N HIS A 14 1.65 -3.83 -19.83
CA HIS A 14 1.10 -3.18 -18.64
C HIS A 14 0.31 -1.91 -19.02
N VAL A 15 0.79 -1.14 -20.00
CA VAL A 15 0.07 0.01 -20.55
C VAL A 15 -1.26 -0.44 -21.14
N ASP A 16 -1.28 -1.51 -21.93
CA ASP A 16 -2.48 -2.05 -22.56
C ASP A 16 -3.50 -2.55 -21.52
N MET A 17 -3.04 -3.24 -20.49
CA MET A 17 -3.89 -3.61 -19.35
C MET A 17 -4.45 -2.39 -18.63
N ALA A 18 -3.66 -1.32 -18.46
CA ALA A 18 -4.10 -0.11 -17.80
C ALA A 18 -5.03 0.78 -18.64
N LEU A 19 -4.99 0.64 -19.96
CA LEU A 19 -5.94 1.28 -20.88
C LEU A 19 -7.27 0.53 -20.94
N ALA A 20 -7.24 -0.80 -20.84
CA ALA A 20 -8.43 -1.65 -20.84
C ALA A 20 -9.31 -1.48 -19.58
N HIS A 21 -8.78 -0.85 -18.52
CA HIS A 21 -9.43 -0.75 -17.22
C HIS A 21 -9.35 0.66 -16.62
N GLN A 22 -10.43 1.10 -15.99
CA GLN A 22 -10.45 2.28 -15.12
C GLN A 22 -10.43 1.81 -13.67
N PHE A 23 -9.30 1.99 -12.97
CA PHE A 23 -9.11 1.32 -11.69
C PHE A 23 -9.59 2.11 -10.47
N ARG A 24 -9.48 3.44 -10.43
CA ARG A 24 -10.10 4.27 -9.38
C ARG A 24 -10.13 5.77 -9.67
N LEU A 25 -8.95 6.35 -9.87
CA LEU A 25 -8.76 7.78 -10.14
C LEU A 25 -8.18 7.97 -11.54
N GLU A 26 -8.57 9.07 -12.17
CA GLU A 26 -8.09 9.47 -13.49
C GLU A 26 -7.46 10.86 -13.42
N LEU A 27 -6.43 11.08 -14.24
CA LEU A 27 -5.92 12.41 -14.47
C LEU A 27 -6.93 13.20 -15.31
N VAL A 28 -7.20 14.41 -14.85
CA VAL A 28 -7.95 15.41 -15.60
C VAL A 28 -7.01 16.51 -16.06
N HIS A 29 -7.30 17.08 -17.21
CA HIS A 29 -6.56 18.20 -17.75
C HIS A 29 -6.65 19.40 -16.78
N PRO A 30 -5.52 20.00 -16.38
CA PRO A 30 -5.46 20.95 -15.27
C PRO A 30 -6.35 22.18 -15.47
N HIS A 31 -6.53 22.63 -16.71
CA HIS A 31 -7.29 23.84 -17.01
C HIS A 31 -8.74 23.59 -17.41
N THR A 32 -9.05 22.42 -17.96
CA THR A 32 -10.39 22.13 -18.51
C THR A 32 -11.18 21.17 -17.62
N GLN A 33 -10.52 20.55 -16.64
CA GLN A 33 -11.07 19.47 -15.79
C GLN A 33 -11.65 18.31 -16.61
N GLN A 34 -11.33 18.24 -17.90
CA GLN A 34 -11.75 17.16 -18.79
C GLN A 34 -10.82 15.97 -18.61
N ARG A 35 -11.37 14.77 -18.74
CA ARG A 35 -10.58 13.54 -18.74
C ARG A 35 -9.64 13.53 -19.93
N MET A 36 -8.46 12.92 -19.74
CA MET A 36 -7.56 12.63 -20.86
C MET A 36 -8.25 11.78 -21.92
N THR A 37 -7.95 12.04 -23.18
CA THR A 37 -8.34 11.13 -24.27
C THR A 37 -7.55 9.82 -24.16
N PRO A 38 -8.00 8.73 -24.82
CA PRO A 38 -7.26 7.46 -24.81
C PRO A 38 -5.80 7.61 -25.26
N VAL A 39 -5.53 8.42 -26.28
CA VAL A 39 -4.18 8.68 -26.79
C VAL A 39 -3.33 9.41 -25.74
N GLN A 40 -3.88 10.45 -25.10
CA GLN A 40 -3.19 11.16 -24.03
C GLN A 40 -2.90 10.27 -22.82
N ARG A 41 -3.82 9.35 -22.50
CA ARG A 41 -3.64 8.38 -21.42
C ARG A 41 -2.58 7.34 -21.77
N GLU A 42 -2.51 6.88 -23.01
CA GLU A 42 -1.47 5.96 -23.49
C GLU A 42 -0.08 6.61 -23.42
N GLU A 43 0.06 7.84 -23.90
CA GLU A 43 1.32 8.60 -23.81
C GLU A 43 1.74 8.78 -22.35
N PHE A 44 0.81 9.21 -21.49
CA PHE A 44 1.06 9.35 -20.06
C PHE A 44 1.53 8.04 -19.42
N LEU A 45 0.79 6.94 -19.62
CA LEU A 45 1.11 5.64 -19.02
C LEU A 45 2.45 5.12 -19.52
N THR A 46 2.76 5.31 -20.81
CA THR A 46 4.05 4.90 -21.39
C THR A 46 5.20 5.63 -20.71
N HIS A 47 5.09 6.95 -20.53
CA HIS A 47 6.11 7.72 -19.83
C HIS A 47 6.22 7.34 -18.35
N ALA A 48 5.10 7.30 -17.63
CA ALA A 48 5.09 7.01 -16.20
C ALA A 48 5.58 5.58 -15.90
N PHE A 49 5.20 4.59 -16.71
CA PHE A 49 5.62 3.21 -16.49
C PHE A 49 7.10 3.01 -16.82
N ALA A 50 7.64 3.71 -17.81
CA ALA A 50 9.08 3.74 -18.06
C ALA A 50 9.84 4.34 -16.86
N GLU A 51 9.35 5.45 -16.31
CA GLU A 51 9.94 6.08 -15.11
C GLU A 51 9.90 5.12 -13.91
N ILE A 52 8.76 4.47 -13.66
CA ILE A 52 8.62 3.51 -12.56
C ILE A 52 9.55 2.31 -12.76
N ALA A 53 9.59 1.73 -13.95
CA ALA A 53 10.49 0.61 -14.27
C ALA A 53 11.96 0.97 -14.03
N ASN A 54 12.37 2.18 -14.41
CA ASN A 54 13.70 2.70 -14.13
C ASN A 54 13.94 2.92 -12.63
N GLY A 55 12.94 3.40 -11.89
CA GLY A 55 13.04 3.70 -10.46
C GLY A 55 13.08 2.46 -9.56
N MET A 56 12.38 1.39 -9.93
CA MET A 56 12.24 0.18 -9.10
C MET A 56 12.96 -1.07 -9.64
N GLY A 57 13.43 -1.01 -10.89
CA GLY A 57 13.95 -2.15 -11.63
C GLY A 57 12.88 -2.87 -12.45
N VAL A 58 13.24 -3.27 -13.67
CA VAL A 58 12.33 -3.86 -14.67
C VAL A 58 11.70 -5.16 -14.17
N ASP A 59 12.47 -6.05 -13.54
CA ASP A 59 11.94 -7.33 -13.05
C ASP A 59 10.84 -7.13 -12.02
N ARG A 60 11.02 -6.17 -11.11
CA ARG A 60 10.01 -5.87 -10.10
C ARG A 60 8.80 -5.17 -10.69
N PHE A 61 9.01 -4.31 -11.69
CA PHE A 61 7.93 -3.70 -12.45
C PHE A 61 7.04 -4.78 -13.09
N LEU A 62 7.63 -5.77 -13.79
CA LEU A 62 6.89 -6.83 -14.47
C LEU A 62 6.09 -7.75 -13.53
N GLN A 63 6.48 -7.83 -12.26
CA GLN A 63 5.75 -8.57 -11.22
C GLN A 63 4.66 -7.74 -10.54
N THR A 64 4.59 -6.43 -10.81
CA THR A 64 3.67 -5.52 -10.15
C THR A 64 2.39 -5.38 -10.97
N PRO A 65 1.20 -5.59 -10.40
CA PRO A 65 -0.06 -5.45 -11.14
C PRO A 65 -0.22 -4.06 -11.77
N ALA A 66 -0.67 -4.02 -13.02
CA ALA A 66 -0.89 -2.78 -13.78
C ALA A 66 -1.79 -1.78 -13.05
N GLU A 67 -2.82 -2.26 -12.33
CA GLU A 67 -3.68 -1.43 -11.47
C GLU A 67 -2.86 -0.61 -10.45
N ARG A 68 -1.89 -1.25 -9.81
CA ARG A 68 -1.07 -0.61 -8.77
C ARG A 68 -0.13 0.41 -9.38
N LEU A 69 0.45 0.10 -10.53
CA LEU A 69 1.34 0.99 -11.27
C LEU A 69 0.60 2.23 -11.76
N ASP A 70 -0.58 2.06 -12.36
CA ASP A 70 -1.44 3.17 -12.82
C ASP A 70 -1.83 4.09 -11.66
N GLN A 71 -2.41 3.53 -10.59
CA GLN A 71 -2.85 4.35 -9.46
C GLN A 71 -1.68 5.03 -8.74
N PHE A 72 -0.51 4.40 -8.70
CA PHE A 72 0.70 5.05 -8.19
C PHE A 72 1.11 6.26 -9.05
N ALA A 73 1.16 6.09 -10.38
CA ALA A 73 1.51 7.15 -11.32
C ALA A 73 0.51 8.31 -11.29
N VAL A 74 -0.80 8.02 -11.24
CA VAL A 74 -1.84 9.04 -11.14
C VAL A 74 -1.67 9.84 -9.84
N MET A 75 -1.47 9.17 -8.70
CA MET A 75 -1.35 9.82 -7.41
C MET A 75 -0.07 10.63 -7.25
N SER A 76 1.06 10.20 -7.81
CA SER A 76 2.31 10.98 -7.77
C SER A 76 2.15 12.29 -8.54
N VAL A 77 1.56 12.23 -9.74
CA VAL A 77 1.30 13.43 -10.56
C VAL A 77 0.29 14.37 -9.92
N MET A 78 -0.84 13.84 -9.42
CA MET A 78 -1.84 14.68 -8.73
C MET A 78 -1.26 15.41 -7.51
N LYS A 79 -0.27 14.82 -6.85
CA LYS A 79 0.43 15.42 -5.71
C LYS A 79 1.68 16.20 -6.08
N ASN A 80 1.97 16.36 -7.38
CA ASN A 80 3.16 17.03 -7.88
C ASN A 80 4.48 16.45 -7.33
N HIS A 81 4.58 15.13 -7.30
CA HIS A 81 5.78 14.40 -6.88
C HIS A 81 6.48 13.76 -8.08
N ASP A 82 7.82 13.67 -8.03
CA ASP A 82 8.61 12.85 -8.95
C ASP A 82 8.26 11.37 -8.75
N THR A 83 7.60 10.76 -9.75
CA THR A 83 7.10 9.38 -9.69
C THR A 83 8.21 8.37 -9.41
N ALA A 84 9.31 8.41 -10.15
CA ALA A 84 10.46 7.53 -9.93
C ALA A 84 11.29 7.96 -8.71
N GLY A 85 11.39 9.26 -8.47
CA GLY A 85 12.06 9.86 -7.32
C GLY A 85 11.48 9.39 -5.99
N LEU A 86 10.16 9.24 -5.88
CA LEU A 86 9.51 8.72 -4.68
C LEU A 86 10.00 7.32 -4.31
N LEU A 87 10.06 6.40 -5.29
CA LEU A 87 10.49 5.02 -5.06
C LEU A 87 11.98 4.95 -4.68
N ARG A 88 12.82 5.68 -5.41
CA ARG A 88 14.26 5.78 -5.12
C ARG A 88 14.49 6.38 -3.72
N SER A 89 13.77 7.45 -3.38
CA SER A 89 13.86 8.10 -2.08
C SER A 89 13.42 7.17 -0.95
N LEU A 90 12.31 6.44 -1.12
CA LEU A 90 11.82 5.48 -0.13
C LEU A 90 12.86 4.40 0.16
N VAL A 91 13.37 3.74 -0.89
CA VAL A 91 14.34 2.65 -0.75
C VAL A 91 15.63 3.14 -0.12
N ASN A 92 16.21 4.23 -0.64
CA ASN A 92 17.48 4.74 -0.15
C ASN A 92 17.37 5.25 1.30
N SER A 93 16.32 6.00 1.61
CA SER A 93 16.11 6.53 2.97
C SER A 93 15.92 5.41 3.98
N PHE A 94 15.12 4.40 3.64
CA PHE A 94 14.93 3.24 4.50
C PHE A 94 16.23 2.47 4.70
N MET A 95 16.97 2.16 3.62
CA MET A 95 18.24 1.43 3.72
C MET A 95 19.25 2.15 4.62
N ILE A 96 19.42 3.46 4.44
CA ILE A 96 20.33 4.27 5.25
C ILE A 96 19.89 4.27 6.72
N ALA A 97 18.61 4.56 6.98
CA ALA A 97 18.09 4.63 8.35
C ALA A 97 18.04 3.25 9.04
N TYR A 98 17.87 2.16 8.29
CA TYR A 98 17.81 0.82 8.85
C TYR A 98 19.20 0.26 9.14
N ALA A 99 20.20 0.57 8.30
CA ALA A 99 21.57 0.11 8.48
C ALA A 99 22.32 0.78 9.64
N CYS A 100 21.83 1.94 10.11
CA CYS A 100 22.36 2.65 11.27
C CYS A 100 21.74 2.09 12.57
N PRO A 101 22.54 1.48 13.48
CA PRO A 101 22.01 0.87 14.71
C PRO A 101 21.11 1.79 15.53
N GLU A 102 21.49 3.07 15.62
CA GLU A 102 20.80 4.13 16.37
C GLU A 102 19.41 4.46 15.80
N THR A 103 19.16 4.15 14.53
CA THR A 103 17.89 4.47 13.86
C THR A 103 17.13 3.24 13.34
N SER A 104 17.74 2.06 13.41
CA SER A 104 17.24 0.81 12.84
C SER A 104 15.81 0.44 13.29
N ASP A 105 15.55 0.41 14.59
CA ASP A 105 14.24 0.09 15.15
C ASP A 105 13.16 1.08 14.70
N ARG A 106 13.49 2.37 14.63
CA ARG A 106 12.54 3.41 14.19
C ARG A 106 12.28 3.34 12.69
N ALA A 107 13.30 3.02 11.90
CA ALA A 107 13.13 2.80 10.46
C ALA A 107 12.21 1.61 10.21
N PHE A 108 12.40 0.50 10.93
CA PHE A 108 11.52 -0.66 10.86
C PHE A 108 10.09 -0.32 11.29
N ALA A 109 9.93 0.40 12.41
CA ALA A 109 8.61 0.86 12.85
C ALA A 109 7.89 1.70 11.78
N ALA A 110 8.62 2.59 11.07
CA ALA A 110 8.05 3.37 9.97
C ALA A 110 7.60 2.48 8.79
N LEU A 111 8.38 1.45 8.43
CA LEU A 111 7.97 0.46 7.43
C LEU A 111 6.68 -0.26 7.88
N VAL A 112 6.61 -0.69 9.13
CA VAL A 112 5.43 -1.36 9.70
C VAL A 112 4.19 -0.46 9.63
N GLN A 113 4.33 0.85 9.84
CA GLN A 113 3.22 1.79 9.67
C GLN A 113 2.74 1.87 8.21
N ILE A 114 3.66 1.87 7.23
CA ILE A 114 3.30 1.81 5.79
C ILE A 114 2.57 0.49 5.48
N GLU A 115 3.01 -0.62 6.04
CA GLU A 115 2.34 -1.91 5.87
C GLU A 115 0.95 -1.96 6.55
N GLY A 116 0.77 -1.25 7.67
CA GLY A 116 -0.53 -1.02 8.30
C GLY A 116 -1.49 -0.28 7.36
N LEU A 117 -1.03 0.80 6.72
CA LEU A 117 -1.82 1.50 5.69
C LEU A 117 -2.18 0.59 4.51
N ARG A 118 -1.27 -0.31 4.11
CA ARG A 118 -1.54 -1.32 3.09
C ARG A 118 -2.68 -2.26 3.53
N ALA A 119 -2.70 -2.67 4.80
CA ALA A 119 -3.76 -3.50 5.38
C ALA A 119 -5.11 -2.77 5.38
N GLU A 120 -5.13 -1.47 5.70
CA GLU A 120 -6.34 -0.65 5.62
C GLU A 120 -6.92 -0.58 4.20
N VAL A 121 -6.06 -0.41 3.20
CA VAL A 121 -6.49 -0.38 1.79
C VAL A 121 -7.09 -1.73 1.39
N ALA A 122 -6.44 -2.84 1.74
CA ALA A 122 -6.91 -4.19 1.42
C ALA A 122 -8.28 -4.50 2.05
N ASP A 123 -8.45 -4.10 3.31
CA ASP A 123 -9.72 -4.20 4.03
C ASP A 123 -10.82 -3.36 3.37
N SER A 124 -10.53 -2.08 3.04
CA SER A 124 -11.51 -1.19 2.38
C SER A 124 -11.99 -1.67 1.01
N LYS A 125 -11.15 -2.42 0.29
CA LYS A 125 -11.49 -2.99 -1.03
C LYS A 125 -12.23 -4.32 -0.94
N GLY A 126 -12.52 -4.83 0.27
CA GLY A 126 -13.07 -6.18 0.47
C GLY A 126 -12.15 -7.28 -0.04
N GLN A 127 -10.88 -6.96 -0.33
CA GLN A 127 -9.88 -7.93 -0.78
C GLN A 127 -9.37 -8.79 0.37
N GLY A 128 -9.69 -8.41 1.61
CA GLY A 128 -9.79 -9.23 2.82
C GLY A 128 -8.51 -9.89 3.34
N GLN A 129 -7.47 -10.08 2.52
CA GLN A 129 -6.40 -11.00 2.85
C GLN A 129 -5.13 -10.54 2.13
N MET A 130 -4.20 -9.93 2.88
CA MET A 130 -2.82 -9.73 2.40
C MET A 130 -1.96 -11.00 2.60
N THR A 131 -2.58 -12.11 2.99
CA THR A 131 -1.89 -13.35 3.33
C THR A 131 -2.67 -14.57 2.86
N ASN A 132 -1.94 -15.57 2.39
CA ASN A 132 -2.47 -16.91 2.11
C ASN A 132 -2.30 -17.85 3.33
N LYS A 133 -1.90 -17.34 4.50
CA LYS A 133 -1.63 -18.13 5.71
C LYS A 133 -2.91 -18.30 6.56
N PRO A 134 -3.51 -19.50 6.65
CA PRO A 134 -4.72 -19.72 7.43
C PRO A 134 -4.54 -19.45 8.93
N ASP A 135 -3.35 -19.73 9.47
CA ASP A 135 -3.04 -19.53 10.89
C ASP A 135 -3.03 -18.05 11.27
N LEU A 136 -2.57 -17.16 10.36
CA LEU A 136 -2.60 -15.72 10.59
C LEU A 136 -4.05 -15.19 10.56
N GLN A 137 -4.90 -15.74 9.68
CA GLN A 137 -6.33 -15.42 9.64
C GLN A 137 -7.05 -15.89 10.91
N LYS A 138 -6.68 -17.07 11.43
CA LYS A 138 -7.18 -17.55 12.71
C LYS A 138 -6.73 -16.63 13.83
N ALA A 139 -5.44 -16.27 13.90
CA ALA A 139 -4.90 -15.38 14.91
C ALA A 139 -5.61 -14.01 14.92
N ALA A 140 -5.90 -13.45 13.75
CA ALA A 140 -6.64 -12.19 13.65
C ALA A 140 -8.07 -12.28 14.22
N ARG A 141 -8.82 -13.34 13.86
CA ARG A 141 -10.19 -13.55 14.38
C ARG A 141 -10.22 -13.77 15.89
N GLU A 142 -9.28 -14.57 16.39
CA GLU A 142 -9.15 -14.85 17.83
C GLU A 142 -8.69 -13.60 18.60
N LEU A 143 -7.82 -12.77 18.02
CA LEU A 143 -7.42 -11.49 18.60
C LEU A 143 -8.59 -10.51 18.66
N GLU A 144 -9.40 -10.45 17.60
CA GLU A 144 -10.60 -9.61 17.57
C GLU A 144 -11.58 -10.02 18.69
N ALA A 145 -11.85 -11.32 18.83
CA ALA A 145 -12.67 -11.83 19.92
C ALA A 145 -12.09 -11.51 21.32
N HIS A 146 -10.77 -11.68 21.47
CA HIS A 146 -10.07 -11.37 22.72
C HIS A 146 -10.18 -9.89 23.10
N LEU A 147 -9.91 -8.98 22.16
CA LEU A 147 -9.99 -7.54 22.40
C LEU A 147 -11.44 -7.07 22.61
N SER A 148 -12.40 -7.64 21.88
CA SER A 148 -13.82 -7.29 22.02
C SER A 148 -14.38 -7.67 23.38
N ALA A 149 -13.93 -8.79 23.96
CA ALA A 149 -14.30 -9.19 25.31
C ALA A 149 -13.85 -8.16 26.38
N SER A 150 -12.76 -7.43 26.12
CA SER A 150 -12.20 -6.42 27.03
C SER A 150 -12.67 -4.99 26.74
N ALA A 151 -13.26 -4.73 25.57
CA ALA A 151 -13.59 -3.37 25.12
C ALA A 151 -14.88 -2.77 25.72
N GLY A 152 -15.61 -3.56 26.52
CA GLY A 152 -16.82 -3.12 27.22
C GLY A 152 -18.00 -2.83 26.29
N PRO A 153 -19.11 -2.27 26.81
CA PRO A 153 -20.38 -2.13 26.07
C PRO A 153 -20.34 -1.12 24.92
N ASN A 154 -19.31 -0.28 24.86
CA ASN A 154 -19.17 0.76 23.84
C ASN A 154 -18.58 0.24 22.52
N HIS A 155 -18.00 -0.97 22.50
CA HIS A 155 -17.55 -1.62 21.28
C HIS A 155 -18.71 -2.40 20.67
N THR A 156 -19.21 -1.94 19.53
CA THR A 156 -20.29 -2.62 18.79
C THR A 156 -19.91 -2.76 17.32
N PRO A 157 -20.51 -3.70 16.56
CA PRO A 157 -20.28 -3.81 15.12
C PRO A 157 -20.58 -2.51 14.34
N GLN A 158 -21.52 -1.70 14.83
CA GLN A 158 -21.91 -0.43 14.22
C GLN A 158 -21.04 0.75 14.65
N SER A 159 -20.37 0.64 15.81
CA SER A 159 -19.42 1.63 16.32
C SER A 159 -18.23 0.90 16.93
N PRO A 160 -17.34 0.33 16.08
CA PRO A 160 -16.21 -0.41 16.56
C PRO A 160 -15.16 0.54 17.13
N LEU A 161 -14.73 0.30 18.37
CA LEU A 161 -13.62 1.05 18.99
C LEU A 161 -12.26 0.75 18.35
N PHE A 162 -12.14 -0.42 17.73
CA PHE A 162 -10.95 -0.87 17.03
C PHE A 162 -11.33 -1.85 15.92
N LYS A 163 -10.41 -2.07 14.99
CA LYS A 163 -10.52 -3.08 13.93
C LYS A 163 -9.24 -3.88 13.82
N VAL A 164 -9.37 -5.19 13.71
CA VAL A 164 -8.24 -6.08 13.47
C VAL A 164 -8.04 -6.24 11.96
N LEU A 165 -6.84 -5.93 11.47
CA LEU A 165 -6.48 -6.00 10.06
C LEU A 165 -5.41 -7.06 9.83
N ILE A 166 -5.46 -7.73 8.69
CA ILE A 166 -4.57 -8.83 8.36
C ILE A 166 -3.43 -8.33 7.47
N GLY A 167 -2.21 -8.41 7.99
CA GLY A 167 -0.96 -8.16 7.28
C GLY A 167 -0.51 -9.31 6.40
N ALA A 168 0.69 -9.19 5.84
CA ALA A 168 1.32 -10.30 5.11
C ALA A 168 1.80 -11.41 6.07
N ASP A 169 2.39 -11.00 7.19
CA ASP A 169 3.04 -11.86 8.19
C ASP A 169 2.68 -11.52 9.65
N ARG A 170 1.84 -10.50 9.86
CA ARG A 170 1.47 -9.97 11.18
C ARG A 170 0.03 -9.48 11.22
N VAL A 171 -0.45 -9.16 12.41
CA VAL A 171 -1.78 -8.60 12.63
C VAL A 171 -1.65 -7.12 13.01
N TYR A 172 -2.56 -6.28 12.52
CA TYR A 172 -2.64 -4.88 12.92
C TYR A 172 -3.90 -4.61 13.71
N VAL A 173 -3.82 -3.75 14.72
CA VAL A 173 -4.98 -3.28 15.47
C VAL A 173 -5.14 -1.79 15.21
N LYS A 174 -6.12 -1.45 14.37
CA LYS A 174 -6.46 -0.06 14.06
C LYS A 174 -7.41 0.49 15.11
N SER A 175 -7.11 1.67 15.65
CA SER A 175 -7.99 2.36 16.58
C SER A 175 -7.79 3.88 16.51
N GLY A 176 -8.83 4.63 16.87
CA GLY A 176 -8.76 6.10 16.96
C GLY A 176 -7.98 6.62 18.17
N TYR A 177 -7.63 5.74 19.09
CA TYR A 177 -6.88 6.05 20.31
C TYR A 177 -6.03 4.84 20.73
N PRO A 178 -4.96 5.03 21.53
CA PRO A 178 -4.18 3.92 22.04
C PRO A 178 -5.04 2.96 22.89
N LEU A 179 -5.18 1.72 22.43
CA LEU A 179 -5.85 0.67 23.20
C LEU A 179 -4.92 0.19 24.32
N LYS A 180 -5.50 -0.04 25.50
CA LYS A 180 -4.79 -0.72 26.59
C LYS A 180 -4.72 -2.21 26.30
N ASP A 181 -3.67 -2.86 26.77
CA ASP A 181 -3.53 -4.33 26.81
C ASP A 181 -3.53 -5.04 25.46
N VAL A 182 -3.18 -4.35 24.37
CA VAL A 182 -2.92 -5.01 23.08
C VAL A 182 -1.65 -5.86 23.22
N PRO A 183 -1.72 -7.20 23.05
CA PRO A 183 -0.56 -8.06 23.15
C PRO A 183 0.43 -7.70 22.03
N LYS A 184 1.75 -7.77 22.29
CA LYS A 184 2.77 -7.57 21.25
C LYS A 184 2.90 -8.75 20.30
N VAL A 185 2.52 -9.94 20.78
CA VAL A 185 2.52 -11.20 20.02
C VAL A 185 1.25 -11.97 20.39
N PHE A 186 0.55 -12.49 19.40
CA PHE A 186 -0.66 -13.28 19.60
C PHE A 186 -0.65 -14.51 18.70
N MET A 187 -0.81 -15.70 19.29
CA MET A 187 -0.70 -16.98 18.58
C MET A 187 0.56 -17.13 17.72
N GLY A 188 1.69 -16.57 18.18
CA GLY A 188 2.98 -16.63 17.49
C GLY A 188 3.18 -15.56 16.40
N PHE A 189 2.20 -14.70 16.15
CA PHE A 189 2.31 -13.60 15.19
C PHE A 189 2.53 -12.26 15.89
N PRO A 190 3.37 -11.36 15.35
CA PRO A 190 3.45 -9.99 15.82
C PRO A 190 2.11 -9.27 15.70
N VAL A 191 1.83 -8.39 16.65
CA VAL A 191 0.64 -7.55 16.66
C VAL A 191 1.08 -6.10 16.77
N GLU A 192 0.67 -5.29 15.79
CA GLU A 192 1.14 -3.91 15.63
C GLU A 192 -0.04 -2.93 15.76
N PRO A 193 0.06 -1.91 16.62
CA PRO A 193 -0.96 -0.87 16.69
C PRO A 193 -0.84 0.07 15.47
N VAL A 194 -1.99 0.38 14.87
CA VAL A 194 -2.12 1.42 13.85
C VAL A 194 -3.03 2.50 14.42
N VAL A 195 -2.41 3.53 15.00
CA VAL A 195 -3.14 4.66 15.58
C VAL A 195 -3.32 5.70 14.49
N GLY A 196 -4.58 5.96 14.12
CA GLY A 196 -4.93 6.82 12.99
C GLY A 196 -6.17 7.67 13.26
N GLN A 197 -6.78 8.21 12.19
CA GLN A 197 -8.03 8.96 12.32
C GLN A 197 -9.11 8.09 13.01
N PRO A 198 -10.03 8.72 13.79
CA PRO A 198 -11.15 8.00 14.40
C PRO A 198 -11.89 7.14 13.37
N MET A 199 -12.27 5.92 13.78
CA MET A 199 -13.03 5.00 12.93
C MET A 199 -14.49 5.43 12.78
#